data_AF-A0AAE0XXW8-F1
#
_entry.id   AF-A0AAE0XXW8-F1
#
_cell.length_a   1.000
_cell.length_b   1.000
_cell.length_c   1.000
_cell.angle_alpha   90.00
_cell.angle_beta   90.00
_cell.angle_gamma   90.00
#
_symmetry.space_group_name_H-M   'P 1'
#
loop_
_entity.id
_entity.type
_entity.pdbx_description
1 polymer ?
#
loop_
_entity_poly.entity_id
_entity_poly.type
_entity_poly.pdbx_seq_one_letter_code
_entity_poly.pdbx_strand_id
1 'polypeptide(L)'
;MERATAMLLCIWRKWKPVIVLLIVNFACMYLVHIALSVKFYKPKLKRDESVKRQGMHDTLKELQREQPTGTITRRERRYPVFQDYNGAYEENTNCKITLEQFRQGHKTGNPLIDNYGSSGHALTPGGFGRGVIASQAEQSRVEKIMKEFQVNILVSDVIPLNRVVPDSRINGCAYLRYPDVLPNVSIIIPFYNEWPSVLLRTVYSVVNRSPRQLLHQIILIDDGSSLENLKSLEDYIDSNFPKDLIKLVRLPQRTGLIAARMKGVGVATGEVLIFFDSHMEVNVDWLPPLLFEVSKNRSTIAMATLDYIVADTFVYKYNENYLTRYGWSWNMIFFETFFRDDQIGAETTDPRPGPSMVGAAFAIDRQYFNHIGGYDENMSVWGGENLEMSWRVWLCGGRLMHVPCSRIGHIARTQPYSFPGGRKQVTNFNYERAIRVWMGNYSRFVHSIDPEMETLDVGDLSHREAIKSKLQCKDFNWYLNNIWPELNIYDENVQYWGMVMNKALGLCLDNDNYLFQKESPALLKRCSNRIDLQGFSLTHAGHLRTTLQCLTPLASENEEDLQVMLRDCLIDKAATWNYSEDEHLMHTESGLCLDIGNKGPVVRTCDSQSITQIWTFIKII
;
A
#
# COMPACT_ATOMS: atom_id res chain seq x y z
N MET A 1 -11.81 -68.36 28.70
CA MET A 1 -11.48 -66.92 28.64
C MET A 1 -12.71 -66.02 28.59
N GLU A 2 -13.76 -66.33 27.83
CA GLU A 2 -14.93 -65.43 27.68
C GLU A 2 -15.75 -65.19 28.97
N ARG A 3 -15.74 -66.12 29.94
CA ARG A 3 -16.44 -65.92 31.22
C ARG A 3 -15.73 -64.95 32.18
N ALA A 4 -14.41 -64.78 32.05
CA ALA A 4 -13.64 -63.87 32.91
C ALA A 4 -13.81 -62.40 32.46
N THR A 5 -13.89 -62.17 31.15
CA THR A 5 -14.08 -60.85 30.56
C THR A 5 -15.46 -60.26 30.87
N ALA A 6 -16.51 -61.09 30.88
CA ALA A 6 -17.86 -60.68 31.23
C ALA A 6 -17.99 -60.27 32.71
N MET A 7 -17.25 -60.93 33.62
CA MET A 7 -17.28 -60.64 35.05
C MET A 7 -16.58 -59.32 35.37
N LEU A 8 -15.44 -59.03 34.73
CA LEU A 8 -14.71 -57.77 34.86
C LEU A 8 -15.50 -56.57 34.31
N LEU A 9 -16.20 -56.74 33.19
CA LEU A 9 -17.08 -55.70 32.61
C LEU A 9 -18.29 -55.38 33.52
N CYS A 10 -18.81 -56.39 34.24
CA CYS A 10 -19.93 -56.21 35.16
C CYS A 10 -19.51 -55.50 36.46
N ILE A 11 -18.31 -55.82 36.98
CA ILE A 11 -17.71 -55.12 38.13
C ILE A 11 -17.40 -53.67 37.74
N TRP A 12 -16.82 -53.44 36.56
CA TRP A 12 -16.51 -52.09 36.10
C TRP A 12 -17.77 -51.23 35.94
N ARG A 13 -18.87 -51.78 35.37
CA ARG A 13 -20.14 -51.05 35.26
C ARG A 13 -20.78 -50.70 36.61
N LYS A 14 -20.64 -51.55 37.64
CA LYS A 14 -21.18 -51.29 38.98
C LYS A 14 -20.41 -50.21 39.75
N TRP A 15 -19.10 -50.14 39.58
CA TRP A 15 -18.24 -49.23 40.38
C TRP A 15 -17.87 -47.92 39.67
N LYS A 16 -18.05 -47.84 38.35
CA LYS A 16 -17.81 -46.62 37.56
C LYS A 16 -18.51 -45.36 38.11
N PRO A 17 -19.80 -45.37 38.49
CA PRO A 17 -20.43 -44.16 39.02
C PRO A 17 -19.89 -43.75 40.40
N VAL A 18 -19.50 -44.70 41.25
CA VAL A 18 -18.93 -44.42 42.59
C VAL A 18 -17.51 -43.83 42.48
N ILE A 19 -16.70 -44.34 41.57
CA ILE A 19 -15.34 -43.83 41.29
C ILE A 19 -15.41 -42.42 40.70
N VAL A 20 -16.35 -42.16 39.78
CA VAL A 20 -16.57 -40.82 39.22
C VAL A 20 -17.02 -39.84 40.31
N LEU A 21 -17.89 -40.25 41.23
CA LEU A 21 -18.34 -39.39 42.33
C LEU A 21 -17.21 -39.04 43.32
N LEU A 22 -16.31 -40.00 43.60
CA LEU A 22 -15.15 -39.78 44.47
C LEU A 22 -14.13 -38.82 43.84
N ILE A 23 -13.89 -38.93 42.53
CA ILE A 23 -12.97 -38.05 41.79
C ILE A 23 -13.52 -36.62 41.72
N VAL A 24 -14.83 -36.46 41.49
CA VAL A 24 -15.48 -35.13 41.44
C VAL A 24 -15.46 -34.44 42.82
N ASN A 25 -15.66 -35.19 43.91
CA ASN A 25 -15.59 -34.62 45.26
C ASN A 25 -14.16 -34.22 45.66
N PHE A 26 -13.14 -35.01 45.29
CA PHE A 26 -11.74 -34.64 45.52
C PHE A 26 -11.32 -33.40 44.71
N ALA A 27 -11.78 -33.28 43.46
CA ALA A 27 -11.53 -32.12 42.63
C ALA A 27 -12.19 -30.84 43.17
N CYS A 28 -13.41 -30.94 43.72
CA CYS A 28 -14.09 -29.81 44.34
C CYS A 28 -13.39 -29.34 45.62
N MET A 29 -12.91 -30.24 46.49
CA MET A 29 -12.14 -29.86 47.67
C MET A 29 -10.82 -29.17 47.32
N TYR A 30 -10.14 -29.61 46.26
CA TYR A 30 -8.89 -29.03 45.80
C TYR A 30 -9.07 -27.61 45.23
N LEU A 31 -10.16 -27.38 44.49
CA LEU A 31 -10.49 -26.06 43.93
C LEU A 31 -10.92 -25.03 45.00
N VAL A 32 -11.62 -25.48 46.05
CA VAL A 32 -11.95 -24.62 47.20
C VAL A 32 -10.69 -24.22 47.97
N HIS A 33 -9.69 -25.10 48.05
CA HIS A 33 -8.41 -24.78 48.68
C HIS A 33 -7.61 -23.74 47.89
N ILE A 34 -7.59 -23.83 46.56
CA ILE A 34 -6.91 -22.86 45.67
C ILE A 34 -7.60 -21.48 45.72
N ALA A 35 -8.94 -21.44 45.77
CA ALA A 35 -9.70 -20.19 45.81
C ALA A 35 -9.50 -19.39 47.11
N LEU A 36 -9.20 -20.07 48.23
CA LEU A 36 -8.93 -19.43 49.51
C LEU A 36 -7.50 -18.87 49.61
N SER A 37 -6.54 -19.43 48.86
CA SER A 37 -5.12 -19.01 48.88
C SER A 37 -4.82 -17.75 48.04
N VAL A 38 -5.72 -17.34 47.14
CA VAL A 38 -5.49 -16.22 46.20
C VAL A 38 -5.97 -14.86 46.74
N LYS A 39 -6.67 -14.82 47.88
CA LYS A 39 -7.25 -13.57 48.42
C LYS A 39 -6.32 -12.72 49.31
N PHE A 40 -5.09 -13.15 49.57
CA PHE A 40 -4.14 -12.41 50.40
C PHE A 40 -2.75 -12.39 49.76
N TYR A 41 -2.49 -11.45 48.86
CA TYR A 41 -1.16 -10.80 48.71
C TYR A 41 -1.22 -9.66 47.66
N LYS A 42 -0.91 -8.43 48.09
CA LYS A 42 -0.42 -7.34 47.24
C LYS A 42 0.79 -6.73 47.95
N PRO A 43 1.93 -6.58 47.27
CA PRO A 43 2.61 -5.28 47.34
C PRO A 43 3.21 -4.79 46.01
N LYS A 44 3.41 -3.47 45.95
CA LYS A 44 4.08 -2.64 44.94
C LYS A 44 5.60 -2.92 44.86
N LEU A 45 6.23 -2.71 43.70
CA LEU A 45 7.59 -2.15 43.45
C LEU A 45 7.89 -2.23 41.93
N LYS A 46 8.06 -1.10 41.24
CA LYS A 46 9.30 -0.40 40.81
C LYS A 46 10.14 -1.12 39.74
N ARG A 47 10.44 -0.35 38.68
CA ARG A 47 11.28 -0.63 37.51
C ARG A 47 12.68 -1.09 37.88
N ASP A 48 13.20 -2.08 37.14
CA ASP A 48 14.61 -2.11 36.75
C ASP A 48 14.77 -2.88 35.43
N GLU A 49 15.44 -2.25 34.47
CA GLU A 49 15.69 -2.75 33.11
C GLU A 49 17.10 -3.32 33.05
N SER A 50 17.23 -4.63 33.23
CA SER A 50 18.33 -5.44 32.73
C SER A 50 17.91 -6.90 32.82
N VAL A 51 18.37 -7.75 31.90
CA VAL A 51 17.96 -9.16 31.69
C VAL A 51 16.80 -9.33 30.68
N LYS A 52 17.02 -8.87 29.45
CA LYS A 52 16.25 -9.31 28.26
C LYS A 52 17.14 -9.69 27.07
N ARG A 53 18.30 -10.30 27.33
CA ARG A 53 19.16 -10.88 26.29
C ARG A 53 19.66 -12.29 26.65
N GLN A 54 18.79 -13.19 27.11
CA GLN A 54 19.16 -14.61 27.19
C GLN A 54 17.98 -15.61 27.17
N GLY A 55 16.76 -15.19 26.81
CA GLY A 55 15.56 -16.06 26.85
C GLY A 55 14.95 -16.42 25.49
N MET A 56 15.57 -15.99 24.38
CA MET A 56 14.95 -16.05 23.04
C MET A 56 15.37 -17.30 22.23
N HIS A 57 16.02 -18.30 22.86
CA HIS A 57 16.45 -19.52 22.17
C HIS A 57 15.75 -20.82 22.56
N ASP A 58 14.99 -20.87 23.66
CA ASP A 58 14.31 -22.11 24.07
C ASP A 58 12.78 -22.09 23.92
N THR A 59 12.20 -20.98 23.45
CA THR A 59 10.74 -20.83 23.26
C THR A 59 10.31 -21.11 21.81
N LEU A 60 10.85 -22.16 21.19
CA LEU A 60 10.54 -22.53 19.80
C LEU A 60 10.29 -24.03 19.58
N LYS A 61 10.03 -24.81 20.64
CA LYS A 61 9.80 -26.26 20.50
C LYS A 61 8.54 -26.90 21.11
N GLU A 62 7.63 -26.18 21.78
CA GLU A 62 6.44 -26.82 22.37
C GLU A 62 5.10 -26.10 22.13
N LEU A 63 4.88 -25.54 20.94
CA LEU A 63 3.56 -25.08 20.53
C LEU A 63 3.15 -25.65 19.16
N GLN A 64 3.15 -26.98 19.09
CA GLN A 64 2.26 -27.76 18.24
C GLN A 64 1.59 -28.83 19.12
N ARG A 65 0.34 -28.57 19.57
CA ARG A 65 -0.82 -29.49 19.52
C ARG A 65 -1.95 -29.06 20.47
N GLU A 66 -3.02 -28.59 19.83
CA GLU A 66 -4.46 -28.88 20.06
C GLU A 66 -5.23 -28.33 21.29
N GLN A 67 -6.36 -27.68 20.95
CA GLN A 67 -7.47 -27.19 21.80
C GLN A 67 -8.33 -28.34 22.38
N PRO A 68 -9.31 -28.10 23.31
CA PRO A 68 -10.68 -27.67 22.90
C PRO A 68 -11.53 -26.86 23.94
N THR A 69 -12.42 -26.00 23.39
CA THR A 69 -13.85 -25.72 23.76
C THR A 69 -14.29 -25.08 25.10
N GLY A 70 -15.12 -24.02 25.03
CA GLY A 70 -16.21 -23.77 26.00
C GLY A 70 -16.63 -22.32 26.36
N THR A 71 -17.57 -21.74 25.59
CA THR A 71 -18.68 -20.82 25.98
C THR A 71 -18.47 -19.61 26.93
N ILE A 72 -18.72 -18.40 26.39
CA ILE A 72 -19.10 -17.19 27.14
C ILE A 72 -20.44 -16.65 26.61
N THR A 73 -21.33 -16.31 27.54
CA THR A 73 -22.73 -15.94 27.37
C THR A 73 -22.93 -14.51 26.82
N ARG A 74 -23.88 -14.34 25.88
CA ARG A 74 -24.23 -13.05 25.27
C ARG A 74 -25.58 -12.56 25.80
N ARG A 75 -25.58 -11.38 26.42
CA ARG A 75 -26.80 -10.63 26.80
C ARG A 75 -27.52 -10.12 25.54
N GLU A 76 -28.83 -10.31 25.54
CA GLU A 76 -29.78 -9.87 24.52
C GLU A 76 -29.82 -8.33 24.37
N ARG A 77 -29.87 -7.86 23.12
CA ARG A 77 -30.49 -6.58 22.75
C ARG A 77 -31.33 -6.81 21.48
N ARG A 78 -32.65 -6.66 21.63
CA ARG A 78 -33.66 -6.71 20.56
C ARG A 78 -33.73 -5.36 19.85
N TYR A 79 -33.87 -5.38 18.52
CA TYR A 79 -34.39 -4.30 17.68
C TYR A 79 -35.21 -4.92 16.53
N PRO A 80 -36.13 -4.16 15.91
CA PRO A 80 -37.50 -4.62 15.65
C PRO A 80 -37.69 -5.40 14.35
N VAL A 81 -38.72 -6.23 14.39
CA VAL A 81 -39.32 -7.00 13.30
C VAL A 81 -39.92 -6.03 12.28
N PHE A 82 -39.49 -6.12 11.02
CA PHE A 82 -40.19 -5.52 9.88
C PHE A 82 -41.06 -6.57 9.20
N GLN A 83 -42.29 -6.16 8.92
CA GLN A 83 -43.42 -6.95 8.41
C GLN A 83 -43.24 -7.43 6.96
N ASP A 84 -43.92 -8.54 6.70
CA ASP A 84 -44.06 -9.26 5.43
C ASP A 84 -44.41 -8.36 4.23
N TYR A 85 -43.63 -8.52 3.16
CA TYR A 85 -44.06 -8.22 1.79
C TYR A 85 -44.30 -9.55 1.07
N ASN A 86 -45.58 -9.92 0.96
CA ASN A 86 -46.05 -10.99 0.09
C ASN A 86 -46.09 -10.48 -1.36
N GLY A 87 -45.06 -10.80 -2.14
CA GLY A 87 -45.06 -10.74 -3.60
C GLY A 87 -44.49 -12.05 -4.13
N ALA A 88 -45.36 -12.89 -4.67
CA ALA A 88 -45.01 -14.22 -5.18
C ALA A 88 -43.98 -14.12 -6.31
N TYR A 89 -42.75 -14.53 -6.02
CA TYR A 89 -41.76 -14.93 -7.02
C TYR A 89 -41.90 -16.44 -7.22
N GLU A 90 -42.13 -16.86 -8.46
CA GLU A 90 -42.10 -18.27 -8.84
C GLU A 90 -40.73 -18.87 -8.52
N GLU A 91 -40.76 -20.01 -7.84
CA GLU A 91 -39.61 -20.79 -7.40
C GLU A 91 -38.80 -21.27 -8.60
N ASN A 92 -37.52 -20.89 -8.64
CA ASN A 92 -36.49 -21.75 -9.20
C ASN A 92 -35.57 -22.19 -8.06
N THR A 93 -36.12 -23.03 -7.19
CA THR A 93 -35.40 -23.70 -6.11
C THR A 93 -34.59 -24.86 -6.68
N ASN A 94 -33.28 -24.68 -6.81
CA ASN A 94 -32.25 -25.57 -6.28
C ASN A 94 -30.89 -25.30 -6.93
N CYS A 95 -29.99 -24.63 -6.22
CA CYS A 95 -28.58 -25.00 -6.28
C CYS A 95 -27.82 -24.48 -5.07
N LYS A 96 -27.73 -25.32 -4.03
CA LYS A 96 -26.66 -25.20 -3.02
C LYS A 96 -25.56 -26.15 -3.47
N ILE A 97 -24.44 -25.59 -3.93
CA ILE A 97 -23.30 -26.36 -4.46
C ILE A 97 -22.13 -26.23 -3.48
N THR A 98 -21.58 -27.34 -3.02
CA THR A 98 -20.35 -27.39 -2.20
C THR A 98 -19.09 -27.29 -3.08
N LEU A 99 -17.91 -27.04 -2.48
CA LEU A 99 -16.62 -26.97 -3.19
C LEU A 99 -16.29 -28.26 -3.99
N GLU A 100 -16.86 -29.39 -3.58
CA GLU A 100 -16.73 -30.69 -4.24
C GLU A 100 -17.64 -30.82 -5.47
N GLN A 101 -18.81 -30.15 -5.45
CA GLN A 101 -19.73 -30.07 -6.58
C GLN A 101 -19.33 -28.96 -7.58
N PHE A 102 -18.60 -27.91 -7.15
CA PHE A 102 -17.92 -26.92 -8.01
C PHE A 102 -16.89 -27.55 -8.96
N ARG A 103 -16.30 -28.69 -8.57
CA ARG A 103 -15.32 -29.46 -9.36
C ARG A 103 -15.94 -30.51 -10.29
N GLN A 104 -17.25 -30.73 -10.22
CA GLN A 104 -17.99 -31.73 -11.03
C GLN A 104 -18.92 -31.08 -12.07
N GLY A 105 -18.61 -29.88 -12.56
CA GLY A 105 -19.19 -29.31 -13.78
C GLY A 105 -18.26 -29.57 -14.97
N HIS A 106 -18.83 -29.82 -16.15
CA HIS A 106 -18.13 -30.27 -17.37
C HIS A 106 -16.79 -29.57 -17.63
N LYS A 107 -15.77 -30.36 -18.06
CA LYS A 107 -14.46 -29.87 -18.53
C LYS A 107 -14.65 -28.61 -19.36
N THR A 108 -13.92 -27.55 -19.04
CA THR A 108 -13.99 -26.28 -19.78
C THR A 108 -13.46 -26.41 -21.21
N GLY A 109 -12.95 -27.59 -21.58
CA GLY A 109 -12.17 -27.80 -22.80
C GLY A 109 -10.78 -27.18 -22.71
N ASN A 110 -10.46 -26.53 -21.57
CA ASN A 110 -9.19 -25.88 -21.32
C ASN A 110 -8.43 -26.64 -20.22
N PRO A 111 -7.41 -27.46 -20.59
CA PRO A 111 -6.60 -28.20 -19.64
C PRO A 111 -5.87 -27.30 -18.62
N LEU A 112 -5.79 -25.99 -18.84
CA LEU A 112 -5.07 -25.03 -17.99
C LEU A 112 -5.97 -24.41 -16.91
N ILE A 113 -7.29 -24.46 -17.08
CA ILE A 113 -8.28 -24.13 -16.03
C ILE A 113 -8.58 -25.39 -15.22
N ASP A 114 -8.77 -26.52 -15.90
CA ASP A 114 -9.15 -27.78 -15.28
C ASP A 114 -8.01 -28.40 -14.42
N ASN A 115 -6.75 -28.01 -14.64
CA ASN A 115 -5.56 -28.55 -13.94
C ASN A 115 -4.69 -27.49 -13.22
N TYR A 116 -5.18 -26.26 -12.99
CA TYR A 116 -4.41 -25.24 -12.26
C TYR A 116 -4.13 -25.71 -10.82
N GLY A 117 -2.85 -25.73 -10.42
CA GLY A 117 -2.42 -26.29 -9.13
C GLY A 117 -2.24 -27.81 -9.10
N SER A 118 -2.39 -28.51 -10.23
CA SER A 118 -1.90 -29.88 -10.36
C SER A 118 -0.39 -29.90 -10.12
N SER A 119 0.07 -30.91 -9.38
CA SER A 119 1.40 -31.00 -8.74
C SER A 119 2.61 -30.87 -9.66
N GLY A 120 2.43 -30.87 -10.99
CA GLY A 120 3.50 -30.68 -11.98
C GLY A 120 4.02 -29.24 -12.11
N HIS A 121 3.18 -28.21 -11.90
CA HIS A 121 3.59 -26.80 -12.09
C HIS A 121 4.35 -26.23 -10.90
N ALA A 122 4.30 -26.89 -9.75
CA ALA A 122 5.08 -26.54 -8.57
C ALA A 122 6.58 -26.68 -8.78
N LEU A 123 7.02 -27.49 -9.74
CA LEU A 123 8.43 -27.82 -10.00
C LEU A 123 8.98 -27.13 -11.27
N THR A 124 8.17 -26.34 -11.97
CA THR A 124 8.62 -25.61 -13.16
C THR A 124 9.47 -24.38 -12.79
N PRO A 125 10.28 -23.85 -13.73
CA PRO A 125 10.90 -22.54 -13.56
C PRO A 125 9.87 -21.49 -13.14
N GLY A 126 10.19 -20.67 -12.15
CA GLY A 126 9.26 -19.64 -11.65
C GLY A 126 8.10 -20.13 -10.78
N GLY A 127 7.95 -21.45 -10.57
CA GLY A 127 6.85 -22.03 -9.80
C GLY A 127 6.82 -21.54 -8.35
N PHE A 128 5.61 -21.26 -7.84
CA PHE A 128 5.38 -20.57 -6.55
C PHE A 128 6.13 -19.25 -6.41
N GLY A 129 6.33 -18.54 -7.53
CA GLY A 129 7.05 -17.26 -7.55
C GLY A 129 8.53 -17.37 -7.22
N ARG A 130 9.16 -18.56 -7.27
CA ARG A 130 10.61 -18.69 -7.07
C ARG A 130 11.38 -18.00 -8.19
N GLY A 131 12.52 -17.40 -7.85
CA GLY A 131 13.39 -16.77 -8.84
C GLY A 131 14.02 -17.79 -9.77
N VAL A 132 14.22 -17.39 -11.03
CA VAL A 132 15.00 -18.11 -12.03
C VAL A 132 16.25 -17.29 -12.32
N ILE A 133 17.42 -17.94 -12.28
CA ILE A 133 18.71 -17.28 -12.42
C ILE A 133 19.31 -17.72 -13.76
N ALA A 134 19.70 -16.75 -14.59
CA ALA A 134 20.41 -17.03 -15.84
C ALA A 134 21.79 -17.63 -15.58
N SER A 135 22.25 -18.53 -16.45
CA SER A 135 23.58 -19.14 -16.32
C SER A 135 24.70 -18.11 -16.49
N GLN A 136 25.91 -18.41 -16.01
CA GLN A 136 27.07 -17.53 -16.15
C GLN A 136 27.35 -17.18 -17.63
N ALA A 137 27.11 -18.12 -18.55
CA ALA A 137 27.30 -17.92 -19.99
C ALA A 137 26.28 -16.93 -20.60
N GLU A 138 25.14 -16.71 -19.95
CA GLU A 138 24.07 -15.84 -20.43
C GLU A 138 24.15 -14.41 -19.85
N GLN A 139 25.01 -14.17 -18.85
CA GLN A 139 25.05 -12.89 -18.12
C GLN A 139 25.32 -11.68 -19.02
N SER A 140 26.26 -11.78 -19.97
CA SER A 140 26.52 -10.71 -20.93
C SER A 140 25.33 -10.40 -21.84
N ARG A 141 24.44 -11.38 -22.06
CA ARG A 141 23.19 -11.20 -22.82
C ARG A 141 22.11 -10.57 -21.95
N VAL A 142 22.00 -11.00 -20.68
CA VAL A 142 21.11 -10.41 -19.67
C VAL A 142 21.41 -8.92 -19.49
N GLU A 143 22.67 -8.53 -19.36
CA GLU A 143 23.05 -7.11 -19.22
C GLU A 143 22.57 -6.24 -20.39
N LYS A 144 22.66 -6.74 -21.63
CA LYS A 144 22.18 -6.03 -22.82
C LYS A 144 20.66 -5.90 -22.80
N ILE A 145 19.96 -6.98 -22.47
CA ILE A 145 18.51 -7.04 -22.38
C ILE A 145 17.97 -6.11 -21.29
N MET A 146 18.61 -6.12 -20.12
CA MET A 146 18.22 -5.26 -19.00
C MET A 146 18.38 -3.77 -19.35
N LYS A 147 19.38 -3.41 -20.16
CA LYS A 147 19.52 -2.02 -20.65
C LYS A 147 18.37 -1.61 -21.58
N GLU A 148 17.92 -2.51 -22.45
CA GLU A 148 16.88 -2.23 -23.45
C GLU A 148 15.47 -2.29 -22.86
N PHE A 149 15.11 -3.39 -22.20
CA PHE A 149 13.75 -3.67 -21.75
C PHE A 149 13.52 -3.38 -20.26
N GLN A 150 14.59 -3.10 -19.50
CA GLN A 150 14.55 -2.93 -18.04
C GLN A 150 13.91 -4.14 -17.30
N VAL A 151 13.90 -5.31 -17.96
CA VAL A 151 13.39 -6.59 -17.45
C VAL A 151 14.11 -7.73 -18.18
N ASN A 152 14.37 -8.84 -17.49
CA ASN A 152 15.08 -9.97 -18.05
C ASN A 152 14.14 -10.84 -18.88
N ILE A 153 13.98 -10.50 -20.15
CA ILE A 153 13.07 -11.22 -21.06
C ILE A 153 13.49 -12.68 -21.29
N LEU A 154 14.77 -13.04 -21.15
CA LEU A 154 15.21 -14.46 -21.25
C LEU A 154 14.63 -15.29 -20.11
N VAL A 155 14.72 -14.76 -18.89
CA VAL A 155 14.12 -15.39 -17.72
C VAL A 155 12.60 -15.41 -17.85
N SER A 156 11.99 -14.34 -18.35
CA SER A 156 10.55 -14.32 -18.63
C SER A 156 10.15 -15.43 -19.60
N ASP A 157 10.85 -15.61 -20.71
CA ASP A 157 10.44 -16.55 -21.76
C ASP A 157 10.49 -18.02 -21.31
N VAL A 158 11.32 -18.38 -20.34
CA VAL A 158 11.38 -19.73 -19.78
C VAL A 158 10.37 -19.96 -18.64
N ILE A 159 9.83 -18.90 -18.05
CA ILE A 159 8.82 -18.98 -17.01
C ILE A 159 7.43 -19.15 -17.66
N PRO A 160 6.68 -20.21 -17.32
CA PRO A 160 5.35 -20.43 -17.85
C PRO A 160 4.43 -19.22 -17.66
N LEU A 161 3.66 -18.88 -18.70
CA LEU A 161 2.70 -17.76 -18.67
C LEU A 161 1.60 -17.96 -17.61
N ASN A 162 1.35 -19.20 -17.22
CA ASN A 162 0.38 -19.60 -16.20
C ASN A 162 1.03 -20.05 -14.88
N ARG A 163 2.27 -19.61 -14.58
CA ARG A 163 2.97 -20.01 -13.34
C ARG A 163 2.12 -19.74 -12.10
N VAL A 164 2.25 -20.59 -11.09
CA VAL A 164 1.63 -20.39 -9.77
C VAL A 164 2.45 -19.35 -8.99
N VAL A 165 1.76 -18.43 -8.32
CA VAL A 165 2.34 -17.43 -7.39
C VAL A 165 1.99 -17.81 -5.94
N PRO A 166 2.78 -17.39 -4.94
CA PRO A 166 2.43 -17.65 -3.54
C PRO A 166 1.14 -16.91 -3.15
N ASP A 167 0.36 -17.45 -2.21
CA ASP A 167 -0.75 -16.70 -1.59
C ASP A 167 -0.16 -15.64 -0.67
N SER A 168 -0.17 -14.38 -1.14
CA SER A 168 0.46 -13.27 -0.43
C SER A 168 -0.52 -12.50 0.46
N ARG A 169 -1.78 -12.95 0.56
CA ARG A 169 -2.80 -12.27 1.36
C ARG A 169 -2.41 -12.29 2.84
N ILE A 170 -2.81 -11.24 3.55
CA ILE A 170 -2.66 -11.20 5.00
C ILE A 170 -3.58 -12.22 5.68
N ASN A 171 -3.19 -12.65 6.88
CA ASN A 171 -3.98 -13.59 7.66
C ASN A 171 -5.39 -13.06 7.90
N GLY A 172 -6.40 -13.94 7.76
CA GLY A 172 -7.81 -13.57 7.87
C GLY A 172 -8.52 -13.43 6.51
N CYS A 173 -7.82 -12.94 5.47
CA CYS A 173 -8.45 -12.68 4.17
C CYS A 173 -9.07 -13.92 3.52
N ALA A 174 -8.46 -15.09 3.69
CA ALA A 174 -8.96 -16.37 3.15
C ALA A 174 -10.32 -16.81 3.74
N TYR A 175 -10.71 -16.25 4.89
CA TYR A 175 -11.97 -16.57 5.57
C TYR A 175 -13.08 -15.54 5.27
N LEU A 176 -12.75 -14.43 4.63
CA LEU A 176 -13.74 -13.43 4.24
C LEU A 176 -14.68 -14.00 3.18
N ARG A 177 -15.95 -13.63 3.28
CA ARG A 177 -16.99 -14.00 2.33
C ARG A 177 -17.56 -12.73 1.71
N TYR A 178 -17.69 -12.75 0.39
CA TYR A 178 -18.25 -11.66 -0.39
C TYR A 178 -19.62 -12.10 -0.94
N PRO A 179 -20.53 -11.16 -1.22
CA PRO A 179 -21.79 -11.47 -1.89
C PRO A 179 -21.56 -12.16 -3.23
N ASP A 180 -22.48 -13.06 -3.61
CA ASP A 180 -22.42 -13.75 -4.91
C ASP A 180 -22.67 -12.80 -6.09
N VAL A 181 -23.39 -11.70 -5.84
CA VAL A 181 -23.70 -10.65 -6.82
C VAL A 181 -22.76 -9.46 -6.57
N LEU A 182 -21.77 -9.33 -7.44
CA LEU A 182 -20.84 -8.20 -7.51
C LEU A 182 -20.87 -7.62 -8.93
N PRO A 183 -20.58 -6.31 -9.11
CA PRO A 183 -20.58 -5.71 -10.43
C PRO A 183 -19.51 -6.34 -11.33
N ASN A 184 -19.80 -6.47 -12.62
CA ASN A 184 -18.82 -7.00 -13.56
C ASN A 184 -17.74 -5.94 -13.93
N VAL A 185 -16.59 -6.40 -14.45
CA VAL A 185 -15.41 -5.56 -14.66
C VAL A 185 -14.88 -5.60 -16.09
N SER A 186 -14.53 -4.41 -16.60
CA SER A 186 -13.64 -4.24 -17.74
C SER A 186 -12.23 -3.90 -17.26
N ILE A 187 -11.26 -4.76 -17.57
CA ILE A 187 -9.85 -4.53 -17.20
C ILE A 187 -9.14 -3.87 -18.39
N ILE A 188 -8.53 -2.72 -18.19
CA ILE A 188 -7.83 -1.94 -19.22
C ILE A 188 -6.32 -2.06 -18.99
N ILE A 189 -5.61 -2.59 -19.99
CA ILE A 189 -4.16 -2.84 -19.97
C ILE A 189 -3.52 -2.12 -21.16
N PRO A 190 -3.06 -0.87 -21.01
CA PRO A 190 -2.22 -0.23 -22.00
C PRO A 190 -0.82 -0.88 -22.02
N PHE A 191 -0.23 -0.97 -23.20
CA PHE A 191 1.14 -1.41 -23.38
C PHE A 191 1.81 -0.69 -24.56
N TYR A 192 3.13 -0.53 -24.46
CA TYR A 192 3.97 -0.01 -25.52
C TYR A 192 5.29 -0.78 -25.51
N ASN A 193 5.57 -1.52 -26.58
CA ASN A 193 6.77 -2.36 -26.70
C ASN A 193 6.97 -3.30 -25.49
N GLU A 194 5.88 -3.77 -24.89
CA GLU A 194 5.96 -4.78 -23.83
C GLU A 194 6.32 -6.14 -24.44
N TRP A 195 7.27 -6.84 -23.84
CA TRP A 195 7.67 -8.14 -24.35
C TRP A 195 6.52 -9.17 -24.22
N PRO A 196 6.24 -10.00 -25.23
CA PRO A 196 5.05 -10.86 -25.25
C PRO A 196 4.89 -11.77 -24.03
N SER A 197 5.96 -12.41 -23.55
CA SER A 197 5.84 -13.29 -22.37
C SER A 197 5.50 -12.54 -21.08
N VAL A 198 5.89 -11.27 -20.98
CA VAL A 198 5.54 -10.40 -19.85
C VAL A 198 4.07 -9.98 -19.95
N LEU A 199 3.66 -9.45 -21.12
CA LEU A 199 2.28 -9.04 -21.38
C LEU A 199 1.30 -10.19 -21.20
N LEU A 200 1.57 -11.32 -21.85
CA LEU A 200 0.68 -12.47 -21.82
C LEU A 200 0.60 -13.11 -20.42
N ARG A 201 1.67 -13.08 -19.62
CA ARG A 201 1.61 -13.55 -18.23
C ARG A 201 0.64 -12.71 -17.39
N THR A 202 0.58 -11.40 -17.63
CA THR A 202 -0.44 -10.52 -17.04
C THR A 202 -1.84 -10.97 -17.40
N VAL A 203 -2.10 -11.17 -18.70
CA VAL A 203 -3.40 -11.63 -19.22
C VAL A 203 -3.78 -13.00 -18.65
N TYR A 204 -2.89 -13.98 -18.69
CA TYR A 204 -3.12 -15.31 -18.14
C TYR A 204 -3.38 -15.26 -16.63
N SER A 205 -2.66 -14.42 -15.88
CA SER A 205 -2.90 -14.28 -14.43
C SER A 205 -4.33 -13.82 -14.15
N VAL A 206 -4.83 -12.84 -14.89
CA VAL A 206 -6.18 -12.31 -14.77
C VAL A 206 -7.21 -13.36 -15.15
N VAL A 207 -7.06 -13.98 -16.31
CA VAL A 207 -8.01 -15.00 -16.81
C VAL A 207 -8.09 -16.19 -15.86
N ASN A 208 -6.96 -16.64 -15.33
CA ASN A 208 -6.90 -17.85 -14.49
C ASN A 208 -7.38 -17.63 -13.05
N ARG A 209 -7.35 -16.39 -12.52
CA ARG A 209 -7.60 -16.11 -11.10
C ARG A 209 -8.74 -15.13 -10.85
N SER A 210 -9.56 -14.85 -11.85
CA SER A 210 -10.75 -14.00 -11.71
C SER A 210 -12.03 -14.85 -11.86
N PRO A 211 -13.05 -14.69 -11.00
CA PRO A 211 -14.34 -15.36 -11.20
C PRO A 211 -14.95 -14.99 -12.56
N ARG A 212 -15.34 -16.01 -13.34
CA ARG A 212 -15.73 -15.84 -14.74
C ARG A 212 -16.93 -14.91 -14.92
N GLN A 213 -17.88 -14.97 -13.99
CA GLN A 213 -19.08 -14.14 -13.99
C GLN A 213 -18.80 -12.65 -13.71
N LEU A 214 -17.65 -12.33 -13.09
CA LEU A 214 -17.25 -10.96 -12.80
C LEU A 214 -16.38 -10.38 -13.91
N LEU A 215 -15.57 -11.20 -14.59
CA LEU A 215 -14.69 -10.74 -15.66
C LEU A 215 -15.48 -10.56 -16.98
N HIS A 216 -15.90 -9.33 -17.26
CA HIS A 216 -16.67 -8.99 -18.45
C HIS A 216 -15.80 -8.94 -19.71
N GLN A 217 -14.69 -8.20 -19.66
CA GLN A 217 -13.73 -8.13 -20.76
C GLN A 217 -12.35 -7.65 -20.29
N ILE A 218 -11.30 -8.04 -21.01
CA ILE A 218 -9.95 -7.49 -20.92
C ILE A 218 -9.71 -6.67 -22.19
N ILE A 219 -9.30 -5.42 -22.03
CA ILE A 219 -9.05 -4.49 -23.13
C ILE A 219 -7.55 -4.21 -23.15
N LEU A 220 -6.86 -4.73 -24.18
CA LEU A 220 -5.45 -4.45 -24.42
C LEU A 220 -5.35 -3.25 -25.35
N ILE A 221 -4.65 -2.20 -24.90
CA ILE A 221 -4.42 -0.99 -25.72
C ILE A 221 -2.96 -0.95 -26.13
N ASP A 222 -2.69 -1.25 -27.39
CA ASP A 222 -1.37 -1.09 -28.00
C ASP A 222 -1.16 0.38 -28.36
N ASP A 223 -0.33 1.08 -27.59
CA ASP A 223 -0.03 2.51 -27.76
C ASP A 223 1.04 2.76 -28.84
N GLY A 224 0.84 2.17 -30.02
CA GLY A 224 1.72 2.33 -31.19
C GLY A 224 3.04 1.57 -31.09
N SER A 225 3.02 0.33 -30.60
CA SER A 225 4.21 -0.51 -30.50
C SER A 225 4.86 -0.80 -31.86
N SER A 226 6.19 -0.92 -31.84
CA SER A 226 7.04 -1.17 -33.01
C SER A 226 7.67 -2.56 -33.02
N LEU A 227 7.51 -3.37 -31.96
CA LEU A 227 8.11 -4.71 -31.90
C LEU A 227 7.42 -5.68 -32.88
N GLU A 228 8.22 -6.38 -33.69
CA GLU A 228 7.71 -7.29 -34.72
C GLU A 228 6.90 -8.45 -34.14
N ASN A 229 7.32 -8.99 -32.99
CA ASN A 229 6.66 -10.10 -32.30
C ASN A 229 5.28 -9.73 -31.71
N LEU A 230 4.90 -8.46 -31.70
CA LEU A 230 3.57 -8.01 -31.29
C LEU A 230 2.58 -7.98 -32.45
N LYS A 231 3.01 -8.15 -33.72
CA LYS A 231 2.10 -8.13 -34.87
C LYS A 231 1.15 -9.32 -34.88
N SER A 232 1.63 -10.51 -34.50
CA SER A 232 0.83 -11.74 -34.39
C SER A 232 0.07 -11.89 -33.06
N LEU A 233 0.03 -10.84 -32.23
CA LEU A 233 -0.63 -10.89 -30.93
C LEU A 233 -2.14 -11.16 -31.06
N GLU A 234 -2.79 -10.63 -32.10
CA GLU A 234 -4.22 -10.84 -32.36
C GLU A 234 -4.50 -12.32 -32.67
N ASP A 235 -3.73 -12.92 -33.59
CA ASP A 235 -3.83 -14.35 -33.90
C ASP A 235 -3.61 -15.23 -32.67
N TYR A 236 -2.65 -14.86 -31.81
CA TYR A 236 -2.39 -15.57 -30.56
C TYR A 236 -3.59 -15.46 -29.60
N ILE A 237 -4.17 -14.26 -29.46
CA ILE A 237 -5.32 -14.04 -28.58
C ILE A 237 -6.51 -14.88 -29.04
N ASP A 238 -6.85 -14.81 -30.32
CA ASP A 238 -7.98 -15.51 -30.93
C ASP A 238 -7.83 -17.03 -30.84
N SER A 239 -6.59 -17.54 -30.91
CA SER A 239 -6.32 -18.97 -30.85
C SER A 239 -6.30 -19.55 -29.43
N ASN A 240 -6.04 -18.73 -28.40
CA ASN A 240 -5.74 -19.23 -27.05
C ASN A 240 -6.74 -18.79 -25.97
N PHE A 241 -7.59 -17.81 -26.24
CA PHE A 241 -8.56 -17.29 -25.27
C PHE A 241 -10.00 -17.42 -25.78
N PRO A 242 -11.00 -17.48 -24.88
CA PRO A 242 -12.39 -17.47 -25.29
C PRO A 242 -12.72 -16.24 -26.13
N LYS A 243 -13.49 -16.45 -27.19
CA LYS A 243 -13.94 -15.39 -28.09
C LYS A 243 -14.59 -14.26 -27.29
N ASP A 244 -14.32 -13.03 -27.73
CA ASP A 244 -14.84 -11.77 -27.17
C ASP A 244 -14.39 -11.42 -25.74
N LEU A 245 -13.62 -12.29 -25.06
CA LEU A 245 -13.10 -12.00 -23.72
C LEU A 245 -12.01 -10.92 -23.75
N ILE A 246 -11.14 -10.97 -24.75
CA ILE A 246 -10.01 -10.05 -24.90
C ILE A 246 -10.23 -9.22 -26.15
N LYS A 247 -10.20 -7.89 -25.99
CA LYS A 247 -10.29 -6.93 -27.07
C LYS A 247 -8.96 -6.21 -27.22
N LEU A 248 -8.28 -6.43 -28.34
CA LEU A 248 -7.08 -5.68 -28.71
C LEU A 248 -7.47 -4.41 -29.48
N VAL A 249 -6.95 -3.26 -29.07
CA VAL A 249 -7.11 -1.98 -29.77
C VAL A 249 -5.71 -1.45 -30.08
N ARG A 250 -5.42 -1.23 -31.36
CA ARG A 250 -4.13 -0.67 -31.80
C ARG A 250 -4.26 0.80 -32.14
N LEU A 251 -3.43 1.61 -31.50
CA LEU A 251 -3.29 3.03 -31.83
C LEU A 251 -2.25 3.19 -32.95
N PRO A 252 -2.49 4.08 -33.92
CA PRO A 252 -1.59 4.23 -35.07
C PRO A 252 -0.24 4.84 -34.71
N GLN A 253 -0.16 5.54 -33.58
CA GLN A 253 1.04 6.19 -33.07
C GLN A 253 1.01 6.20 -31.54
N ARG A 254 2.18 6.41 -30.94
CA ARG A 254 2.32 6.54 -29.49
C ARG A 254 1.65 7.83 -28.99
N THR A 255 0.68 7.67 -28.10
CA THR A 255 -0.10 8.75 -27.50
C THR A 255 0.18 8.94 -26.00
N GLY A 256 0.76 7.94 -25.33
CA GLY A 256 1.04 7.99 -23.90
C GLY A 256 0.07 7.14 -23.07
N LEU A 257 0.48 6.81 -21.84
CA LEU A 257 -0.30 5.99 -20.89
C LEU A 257 -1.69 6.57 -20.66
N ILE A 258 -1.78 7.88 -20.42
CA ILE A 258 -3.01 8.56 -20.05
C ILE A 258 -4.03 8.49 -21.20
N ALA A 259 -3.60 8.88 -22.42
CA ALA A 259 -4.42 8.81 -23.61
C ALA A 259 -4.82 7.36 -23.96
N ALA A 260 -3.89 6.41 -23.87
CA ALA A 260 -4.16 4.99 -24.09
C ALA A 260 -5.21 4.43 -23.12
N ARG A 261 -5.14 4.78 -21.83
CA ARG A 261 -6.17 4.43 -20.84
C ARG A 261 -7.53 5.01 -21.22
N MET A 262 -7.59 6.27 -21.63
CA MET A 262 -8.85 6.91 -22.04
C MET A 262 -9.45 6.26 -23.30
N LYS A 263 -8.63 5.80 -24.25
CA LYS A 263 -9.10 4.97 -25.38
C LYS A 263 -9.70 3.65 -24.90
N GLY A 264 -9.09 3.01 -23.90
CA GLY A 264 -9.65 1.82 -23.25
C GLY A 264 -10.98 2.09 -22.56
N VAL A 265 -11.12 3.21 -21.85
CA VAL A 265 -12.39 3.60 -21.21
C VAL A 265 -13.49 3.78 -22.25
N GLY A 266 -13.18 4.39 -23.40
CA GLY A 266 -14.14 4.61 -24.48
C GLY A 266 -14.74 3.32 -25.08
N VAL A 267 -14.06 2.17 -24.94
CA VAL A 267 -14.54 0.87 -25.41
C VAL A 267 -14.99 -0.06 -24.28
N ALA A 268 -14.84 0.35 -23.02
CA ALA A 268 -15.20 -0.42 -21.84
C ALA A 268 -16.72 -0.44 -21.63
N THR A 269 -17.29 -1.63 -21.43
CA THR A 269 -18.74 -1.80 -21.25
C THR A 269 -19.14 -2.37 -19.89
N GLY A 270 -18.17 -2.87 -19.11
CA GLY A 270 -18.41 -3.36 -17.76
C GLY A 270 -18.84 -2.26 -16.78
N GLU A 271 -19.42 -2.65 -15.65
CA GLU A 271 -19.91 -1.72 -14.61
C GLU A 271 -18.76 -1.04 -13.88
N VAL A 272 -17.68 -1.78 -13.61
CA VAL A 272 -16.45 -1.30 -12.98
C VAL A 272 -15.29 -1.32 -13.98
N LEU A 273 -14.42 -0.32 -13.89
CA LEU A 273 -13.16 -0.26 -14.60
C LEU A 273 -12.03 -0.67 -13.66
N ILE A 274 -11.10 -1.50 -14.15
CA ILE A 274 -9.84 -1.77 -13.47
C ILE A 274 -8.68 -1.42 -14.40
N PHE A 275 -7.72 -0.64 -13.90
CA PHE A 275 -6.55 -0.21 -14.69
C PHE A 275 -5.30 -0.94 -14.25
N PHE A 276 -4.66 -1.64 -15.18
CA PHE A 276 -3.46 -2.45 -14.95
C PHE A 276 -2.29 -1.92 -15.78
N ASP A 277 -1.07 -2.18 -15.32
CA ASP A 277 0.09 -2.13 -16.19
C ASP A 277 0.25 -3.50 -16.89
N SER A 278 1.00 -3.52 -18.00
CA SER A 278 1.21 -4.71 -18.82
C SER A 278 2.12 -5.79 -18.20
N HIS A 279 2.64 -5.56 -16.99
CA HIS A 279 3.64 -6.39 -16.32
C HIS A 279 3.26 -6.66 -14.86
N MET A 280 2.10 -7.29 -14.67
CA MET A 280 1.51 -7.60 -13.37
C MET A 280 1.10 -9.08 -13.26
N GLU A 281 1.05 -9.63 -12.05
CA GLU A 281 0.50 -10.97 -11.80
C GLU A 281 -0.45 -10.92 -10.60
N VAL A 282 -1.73 -11.16 -10.83
CA VAL A 282 -2.74 -11.12 -9.76
C VAL A 282 -2.66 -12.33 -8.84
N ASN A 283 -3.00 -12.14 -7.56
CA ASN A 283 -3.04 -13.21 -6.56
C ASN A 283 -4.41 -13.91 -6.50
N VAL A 284 -4.53 -14.94 -5.66
CA VAL A 284 -5.81 -15.62 -5.38
C VAL A 284 -6.82 -14.65 -4.75
N ASP A 285 -8.08 -14.74 -5.16
CA ASP A 285 -9.20 -13.91 -4.69
C ASP A 285 -8.94 -12.39 -4.75
N TRP A 286 -8.11 -11.92 -5.69
CA TRP A 286 -7.77 -10.50 -5.78
C TRP A 286 -8.96 -9.60 -6.15
N LEU A 287 -9.89 -10.10 -6.98
CA LEU A 287 -10.94 -9.29 -7.61
C LEU A 287 -12.15 -9.02 -6.68
N PRO A 288 -12.76 -10.03 -6.02
CA PRO A 288 -13.94 -9.81 -5.17
C PRO A 288 -13.78 -8.74 -4.07
N PRO A 289 -12.64 -8.65 -3.34
CA PRO A 289 -12.44 -7.61 -2.33
C PRO A 289 -12.53 -6.19 -2.90
N LEU A 290 -11.99 -5.96 -4.10
CA LEU A 290 -12.03 -4.65 -4.77
C LEU A 290 -13.46 -4.27 -5.16
N LEU A 291 -14.16 -5.18 -5.82
CA LEU A 291 -15.52 -4.96 -6.30
C LEU A 291 -16.49 -4.79 -5.12
N PHE A 292 -16.29 -5.53 -4.04
CA PHE A 292 -17.08 -5.38 -2.83
C PHE A 292 -16.91 -3.98 -2.23
N GLU A 293 -15.69 -3.44 -2.17
CA GLU A 293 -15.46 -2.09 -1.65
C GLU A 293 -16.09 -1.00 -2.53
N VAL A 294 -16.00 -1.13 -3.86
CA VAL A 294 -16.71 -0.24 -4.81
C VAL A 294 -18.24 -0.37 -4.67
N SER A 295 -18.76 -1.57 -4.42
CA SER A 295 -20.21 -1.79 -4.29
C SER A 295 -20.81 -1.12 -3.05
N LYS A 296 -20.02 -0.93 -1.98
CA LYS A 296 -20.47 -0.22 -0.76
C LYS A 296 -20.68 1.27 -1.01
N ASN A 297 -19.87 1.87 -1.88
CA ASN A 297 -19.97 3.27 -2.26
C ASN A 297 -19.37 3.48 -3.66
N ARG A 298 -20.22 3.84 -4.63
CA ARG A 298 -19.83 4.04 -6.03
C ARG A 298 -18.78 5.13 -6.23
N SER A 299 -18.64 6.07 -5.30
CA SER A 299 -17.64 7.14 -5.33
C SER A 299 -16.28 6.71 -4.76
N THR A 300 -16.07 5.41 -4.54
CA THR A 300 -14.81 4.84 -4.05
C THR A 300 -13.92 4.37 -5.20
N ILE A 301 -12.64 4.71 -5.12
CA ILE A 301 -11.56 4.00 -5.79
C ILE A 301 -10.99 2.98 -4.82
N ALA A 302 -11.13 1.69 -5.14
CA ALA A 302 -10.59 0.58 -4.36
C ALA A 302 -9.25 0.13 -4.96
N MET A 303 -8.18 0.14 -4.18
CA MET A 303 -6.81 -0.14 -4.64
C MET A 303 -6.31 -1.44 -4.04
N ALA A 304 -5.75 -2.32 -4.87
CA ALA A 304 -5.05 -3.50 -4.39
C ALA A 304 -3.72 -3.11 -3.72
N THR A 305 -3.24 -3.95 -2.82
CA THR A 305 -1.86 -3.86 -2.33
C THR A 305 -0.92 -4.47 -3.35
N LEU A 306 0.11 -3.72 -3.73
CA LEU A 306 1.13 -4.20 -4.65
C LEU A 306 2.17 -5.06 -3.93
N ASP A 307 2.44 -6.22 -4.52
CA ASP A 307 3.63 -7.02 -4.25
C ASP A 307 4.70 -6.73 -5.31
N TYR A 308 5.92 -7.18 -5.09
CA TYR A 308 7.05 -6.89 -5.98
C TYR A 308 7.54 -8.13 -6.71
N ILE A 309 7.61 -8.07 -8.03
CA ILE A 309 8.27 -9.08 -8.87
C ILE A 309 9.61 -8.50 -9.31
N VAL A 310 10.70 -9.17 -8.96
CA VAL A 310 12.05 -8.68 -9.29
C VAL A 310 12.27 -8.81 -10.80
N ALA A 311 12.57 -7.71 -11.48
CA ALA A 311 12.69 -7.65 -12.94
C ALA A 311 13.77 -8.57 -13.54
N ASP A 312 14.81 -8.89 -12.78
CA ASP A 312 15.90 -9.77 -13.21
C ASP A 312 15.54 -11.27 -13.09
N THR A 313 15.12 -11.71 -11.90
CA THR A 313 14.93 -13.14 -11.60
C THR A 313 13.48 -13.58 -11.60
N PHE A 314 12.53 -12.64 -11.72
CA PHE A 314 11.09 -12.86 -11.60
C PHE A 314 10.65 -13.48 -10.26
N VAL A 315 11.48 -13.41 -9.21
CA VAL A 315 11.06 -13.82 -7.86
C VAL A 315 9.92 -12.91 -7.39
N TYR A 316 8.85 -13.52 -6.91
CA TYR A 316 7.69 -12.84 -6.33
C TYR A 316 7.95 -12.60 -4.85
N LYS A 317 8.10 -11.33 -4.47
CA LYS A 317 8.34 -10.87 -3.10
C LYS A 317 7.10 -10.17 -2.58
N TYR A 318 6.68 -10.60 -1.39
CA TYR A 318 5.62 -9.96 -0.63
C TYR A 318 6.03 -9.93 0.83
N ASN A 319 5.51 -8.95 1.55
CA ASN A 319 5.73 -8.83 2.99
C ASN A 319 4.48 -9.29 3.74
N GLU A 320 4.66 -10.18 4.70
CA GLU A 320 3.61 -10.65 5.60
C GLU A 320 3.23 -9.51 6.57
N ASN A 321 1.94 -9.13 6.58
CA ASN A 321 1.39 -8.02 7.41
C ASN A 321 1.92 -6.61 7.07
N TYR A 322 2.34 -6.40 5.83
CA TYR A 322 2.78 -5.09 5.35
C TYR A 322 1.60 -4.23 4.94
N LEU A 323 1.21 -3.31 5.84
CA LEU A 323 0.12 -2.37 5.64
C LEU A 323 0.69 -1.00 5.30
N THR A 324 0.87 -0.75 4.01
CA THR A 324 1.35 0.53 3.49
C THR A 324 0.27 1.28 2.72
N ARG A 325 0.43 2.60 2.71
CA ARG A 325 -0.30 3.54 1.88
C ARG A 325 0.67 4.37 1.07
N TYR A 326 0.13 5.17 0.15
CA TYR A 326 0.96 6.05 -0.66
C TYR A 326 0.74 7.51 -0.31
N GLY A 327 1.83 8.27 -0.28
CA GLY A 327 1.86 9.70 0.00
C GLY A 327 2.70 10.46 -1.03
N TRP A 328 2.81 11.77 -0.82
CA TRP A 328 3.60 12.67 -1.65
C TRP A 328 4.14 13.87 -0.85
N SER A 329 5.18 14.52 -1.37
CA SER A 329 5.84 15.70 -0.78
C SER A 329 5.81 16.92 -1.70
N TRP A 330 6.09 18.11 -1.17
CA TRP A 330 6.06 19.38 -1.93
C TRP A 330 6.97 19.42 -3.16
N ASN A 331 8.00 18.57 -3.23
CA ASN A 331 8.83 18.38 -4.42
C ASN A 331 8.22 17.41 -5.45
N MET A 332 6.92 17.12 -5.36
CA MET A 332 6.15 16.25 -6.26
C MET A 332 6.64 14.79 -6.34
N ILE A 333 7.36 14.33 -5.32
CA ILE A 333 7.77 12.93 -5.19
C ILE A 333 6.64 12.13 -4.56
N PHE A 334 6.20 11.08 -5.27
CA PHE A 334 5.30 10.04 -4.77
C PHE A 334 6.10 8.93 -4.07
N PHE A 335 5.64 8.47 -2.91
CA PHE A 335 6.32 7.43 -2.13
C PHE A 335 5.35 6.55 -1.35
N GLU A 336 5.85 5.40 -0.92
CA GLU A 336 5.17 4.50 0.00
C GLU A 336 5.48 4.87 1.46
N THR A 337 4.48 4.81 2.33
CA THR A 337 4.59 5.03 3.78
C THR A 337 3.57 4.16 4.52
N PHE A 338 3.48 4.28 5.84
CA PHE A 338 2.59 3.49 6.68
C PHE A 338 1.28 4.23 7.00
N PHE A 339 0.24 3.45 7.32
CA PHE A 339 -0.98 4.00 7.90
C PHE A 339 -0.70 4.53 9.30
N ARG A 340 -1.39 5.62 9.67
CA ARG A 340 -1.41 6.07 11.07
C ARG A 340 -2.18 5.10 11.95
N ASP A 341 -1.93 5.12 13.24
CA ASP A 341 -2.63 4.28 14.22
C ASP A 341 -4.16 4.42 14.16
N ASP A 342 -4.68 5.63 13.93
CA ASP A 342 -6.13 5.90 13.78
C ASP A 342 -6.72 5.37 12.46
N GLN A 343 -5.89 4.91 11.52
CA GLN A 343 -6.29 4.38 10.22
C GLN A 343 -6.18 2.85 10.13
N ILE A 344 -5.60 2.16 11.13
CA ILE A 344 -5.33 0.71 11.06
C ILE A 344 -6.62 -0.13 11.06
N GLY A 345 -7.79 0.44 11.39
CA GLY A 345 -9.07 -0.29 11.41
C GLY A 345 -9.16 -1.25 12.60
N ALA A 346 -10.25 -2.01 12.68
CA ALA A 346 -10.44 -2.98 13.75
C ALA A 346 -9.65 -4.26 13.49
N GLU A 347 -9.66 -4.70 12.23
CA GLU A 347 -8.97 -5.91 11.76
C GLU A 347 -7.93 -5.54 10.71
N THR A 348 -6.82 -6.29 10.65
CA THR A 348 -5.78 -6.09 9.63
C THR A 348 -6.34 -6.22 8.20
N THR A 349 -7.42 -6.99 8.02
CA THR A 349 -8.12 -7.19 6.75
C THR A 349 -9.00 -6.03 6.28
N ASP A 350 -9.27 -5.05 7.15
CA ASP A 350 -10.17 -3.95 6.81
C ASP A 350 -9.61 -3.04 5.70
N PRO A 351 -10.44 -2.56 4.75
CA PRO A 351 -10.05 -1.50 3.83
C PRO A 351 -9.77 -0.18 4.55
N ARG A 352 -8.76 0.58 4.11
CA ARG A 352 -8.28 1.80 4.80
C ARG A 352 -8.13 3.00 3.86
N PRO A 353 -8.44 4.22 4.31
CA PRO A 353 -8.30 5.40 3.48
C PRO A 353 -6.83 5.79 3.27
N GLY A 354 -6.47 6.09 2.02
CA GLY A 354 -5.13 6.56 1.64
C GLY A 354 -5.16 7.97 1.03
N PRO A 355 -4.10 8.78 1.19
CA PRO A 355 -4.06 10.14 0.67
C PRO A 355 -3.78 10.16 -0.85
N SER A 356 -3.02 9.19 -1.35
CA SER A 356 -2.70 9.09 -2.77
C SER A 356 -2.86 7.68 -3.32
N MET A 357 -3.12 7.59 -4.62
CA MET A 357 -3.16 6.34 -5.38
C MET A 357 -1.85 6.09 -6.13
N VAL A 358 -1.50 4.82 -6.32
CA VAL A 358 -0.32 4.40 -7.11
C VAL A 358 -0.48 4.58 -8.61
N GLY A 359 -1.71 4.74 -9.09
CA GLY A 359 -2.01 4.98 -10.51
C GLY A 359 -2.22 3.71 -11.33
N ALA A 360 -2.12 2.51 -10.75
CA ALA A 360 -2.48 1.23 -11.36
C ALA A 360 -3.09 0.31 -10.28
N ALA A 361 -3.55 -0.88 -10.67
CA ALA A 361 -4.10 -1.90 -9.78
C ALA A 361 -5.28 -1.41 -8.90
N PHE A 362 -6.17 -0.60 -9.48
CA PHE A 362 -7.34 -0.06 -8.78
C PHE A 362 -8.64 -0.29 -9.57
N ALA A 363 -9.74 -0.36 -8.84
CA ALA A 363 -11.11 -0.49 -9.32
C ALA A 363 -11.91 0.78 -9.06
N ILE A 364 -12.70 1.20 -10.04
CA ILE A 364 -13.59 2.37 -9.94
C ILE A 364 -14.88 2.12 -10.74
N ASP A 365 -16.03 2.55 -10.21
CA ASP A 365 -17.29 2.53 -10.97
C ASP A 365 -17.15 3.36 -12.25
N ARG A 366 -17.56 2.79 -13.39
CA ARG A 366 -17.38 3.42 -14.71
C ARG A 366 -18.18 4.73 -14.85
N GLN A 367 -19.39 4.78 -14.28
CA GLN A 367 -20.20 5.99 -14.32
C GLN A 367 -19.58 7.07 -13.43
N TYR A 368 -19.07 6.70 -12.26
CA TYR A 368 -18.36 7.61 -11.37
C TYR A 368 -17.09 8.16 -12.05
N PHE A 369 -16.26 7.31 -12.67
CA PHE A 369 -15.08 7.74 -13.42
C PHE A 369 -15.41 8.82 -14.46
N ASN A 370 -16.48 8.63 -15.22
CA ASN A 370 -16.96 9.62 -16.20
C ASN A 370 -17.53 10.87 -15.51
N HIS A 371 -18.27 10.70 -14.42
CA HIS A 371 -18.88 11.80 -13.67
C HIS A 371 -17.83 12.77 -13.10
N ILE A 372 -16.70 12.24 -12.61
CA ILE A 372 -15.58 13.05 -12.12
C ILE A 372 -14.64 13.54 -13.25
N GLY A 373 -14.97 13.27 -14.52
CA GLY A 373 -14.26 13.79 -15.68
C GLY A 373 -12.99 13.02 -16.08
N GLY A 374 -12.93 11.71 -15.79
CA GLY A 374 -11.86 10.82 -16.25
C GLY A 374 -10.45 11.28 -15.89
N TYR A 375 -9.46 10.96 -16.73
CA TYR A 375 -8.15 11.62 -16.67
C TYR A 375 -8.15 12.94 -17.44
N ASP A 376 -7.23 13.83 -17.11
CA ASP A 376 -6.96 15.01 -17.93
C ASP A 376 -6.27 14.58 -19.24
N GLU A 377 -7.03 14.53 -20.33
CA GLU A 377 -6.55 14.08 -21.66
C GLU A 377 -5.45 14.97 -22.26
N ASN A 378 -5.26 16.19 -21.74
CA ASN A 378 -4.18 17.08 -22.15
C ASN A 378 -2.86 16.79 -21.42
N MET A 379 -2.85 15.92 -20.40
CA MET A 379 -1.60 15.44 -19.82
C MET A 379 -0.85 14.56 -20.81
N SER A 380 0.47 14.73 -20.86
CA SER A 380 1.33 14.10 -21.85
C SER A 380 2.02 12.85 -21.28
N VAL A 381 2.02 11.77 -22.06
CA VAL A 381 2.76 10.51 -21.80
C VAL A 381 2.46 9.85 -20.44
N TRP A 382 3.07 10.30 -19.35
CA TRP A 382 3.05 9.67 -18.03
C TRP A 382 3.46 10.67 -16.93
N GLY A 383 2.90 10.50 -15.74
CA GLY A 383 3.30 11.20 -14.51
C GLY A 383 2.32 12.28 -14.12
N GLY A 384 2.01 12.38 -12.82
CA GLY A 384 1.09 13.37 -12.27
C GLY A 384 -0.39 12.98 -12.30
N GLU A 385 -0.79 12.05 -13.16
CA GLU A 385 -2.19 11.64 -13.29
C GLU A 385 -2.73 10.95 -12.03
N ASN A 386 -1.85 10.24 -11.31
CA ASN A 386 -2.18 9.58 -10.06
C ASN A 386 -2.41 10.60 -8.92
N LEU A 387 -1.58 11.63 -8.81
CA LEU A 387 -1.74 12.69 -7.81
C LEU A 387 -2.97 13.56 -8.13
N GLU A 388 -3.16 13.95 -9.38
CA GLU A 388 -4.32 14.73 -9.83
C GLU A 388 -5.63 14.02 -9.51
N MET A 389 -5.74 12.73 -9.88
CA MET A 389 -6.92 11.92 -9.58
C MET A 389 -7.10 11.75 -8.07
N SER A 390 -6.01 11.58 -7.30
CA SER A 390 -6.08 11.44 -5.85
C SER A 390 -6.72 12.67 -5.19
N TRP A 391 -6.21 13.86 -5.53
CA TRP A 391 -6.72 15.11 -4.98
C TRP A 391 -8.16 15.35 -5.40
N ARG A 392 -8.47 15.20 -6.69
CA ARG A 392 -9.83 15.39 -7.20
C ARG A 392 -10.82 14.47 -6.52
N VAL A 393 -10.53 13.18 -6.39
CA VAL A 393 -11.44 12.22 -5.76
C VAL A 393 -11.75 12.65 -4.32
N TRP A 394 -10.74 13.00 -3.52
CA TRP A 394 -10.97 13.45 -2.14
C TRP A 394 -11.70 14.79 -2.07
N LEU A 395 -11.26 15.77 -2.84
CA LEU A 395 -11.83 17.13 -2.84
C LEU A 395 -13.28 17.14 -3.32
N CYS A 396 -13.65 16.25 -4.24
CA CYS A 396 -14.98 16.18 -4.84
C CYS A 396 -15.88 15.10 -4.19
N GLY A 397 -15.56 14.66 -2.97
CA GLY A 397 -16.47 13.84 -2.14
C GLY A 397 -16.40 12.32 -2.34
N GLY A 398 -15.42 11.84 -3.09
CA GLY A 398 -15.10 10.42 -3.21
C GLY A 398 -14.11 9.93 -2.15
N ARG A 399 -13.65 8.69 -2.31
CA ARG A 399 -12.76 8.00 -1.36
C ARG A 399 -11.69 7.20 -2.08
N LEU A 400 -10.46 7.20 -1.55
CA LEU A 400 -9.39 6.30 -1.97
C LEU A 400 -9.18 5.25 -0.88
N MET A 401 -9.46 3.97 -1.18
CA MET A 401 -9.44 2.88 -0.21
C MET A 401 -8.41 1.82 -0.60
N HIS A 402 -7.44 1.55 0.27
CA HIS A 402 -6.53 0.41 0.15
C HIS A 402 -7.23 -0.85 0.65
N VAL A 403 -7.24 -1.90 -0.16
CA VAL A 403 -7.92 -3.18 0.13
C VAL A 403 -6.86 -4.27 0.31
N PRO A 404 -6.43 -4.55 1.56
CA PRO A 404 -5.25 -5.40 1.83
C PRO A 404 -5.45 -6.88 1.42
N CYS A 405 -6.70 -7.33 1.29
CA CYS A 405 -7.01 -8.67 0.82
C CYS A 405 -6.94 -8.83 -0.71
N SER A 406 -6.82 -7.73 -1.46
CA SER A 406 -6.52 -7.75 -2.89
C SER A 406 -5.03 -7.53 -3.09
N ARG A 407 -4.33 -8.53 -3.65
CA ARG A 407 -2.88 -8.51 -3.82
C ARG A 407 -2.51 -8.73 -5.28
N ILE A 408 -1.59 -7.92 -5.79
CA ILE A 408 -1.15 -7.98 -7.19
C ILE A 408 0.36 -7.76 -7.24
N GLY A 409 1.10 -8.70 -7.81
CA GLY A 409 2.52 -8.52 -8.07
C GLY A 409 2.76 -7.58 -9.24
N HIS A 410 3.69 -6.64 -9.08
CA HIS A 410 4.11 -5.70 -10.12
C HIS A 410 5.60 -5.85 -10.39
N ILE A 411 6.00 -5.88 -11.67
CA ILE A 411 7.42 -5.84 -12.03
C ILE A 411 7.93 -4.41 -11.87
N ALA A 412 8.55 -4.13 -10.72
CA ALA A 412 9.14 -2.82 -10.45
C ALA A 412 10.40 -2.62 -11.31
N ARG A 413 10.33 -1.68 -12.25
CA ARG A 413 11.44 -1.30 -13.12
C ARG A 413 11.36 0.17 -13.53
N THR A 414 12.48 0.71 -13.97
CA THR A 414 12.52 2.01 -14.64
C THR A 414 11.74 1.92 -15.96
N GLN A 415 11.05 2.99 -16.32
CA GLN A 415 10.31 3.07 -17.59
C GLN A 415 11.27 2.91 -18.78
N PRO A 416 11.10 1.88 -19.64
CA PRO A 416 12.03 1.62 -20.76
C PRO A 416 11.75 2.48 -22.00
N TYR A 417 10.82 3.44 -21.91
CA TYR A 417 10.36 4.25 -23.04
C TYR A 417 10.85 5.71 -22.98
N SER A 418 10.87 6.38 -24.14
CA SER A 418 11.33 7.75 -24.28
C SER A 418 10.31 8.79 -23.79
N PHE A 419 10.80 9.94 -23.35
CA PHE A 419 9.99 11.11 -23.01
C PHE A 419 10.34 12.24 -23.98
N PRO A 420 9.41 12.74 -24.81
CA PRO A 420 9.66 13.88 -25.69
C PRO A 420 10.15 15.08 -24.86
N GLY A 421 11.31 15.63 -25.19
CA GLY A 421 11.91 16.73 -24.41
C GLY A 421 12.52 16.34 -23.05
N GLY A 422 12.45 15.05 -22.68
CA GLY A 422 12.99 14.53 -21.43
C GLY A 422 11.94 14.36 -20.33
N ARG A 423 12.24 13.48 -19.36
CA ARG A 423 11.29 13.10 -18.31
C ARG A 423 10.82 14.30 -17.49
N LYS A 424 11.76 15.15 -17.04
CA LYS A 424 11.46 16.33 -16.21
C LYS A 424 10.45 17.25 -16.90
N GLN A 425 10.65 17.56 -18.18
CA GLN A 425 9.76 18.45 -18.92
C GLN A 425 8.32 17.91 -18.98
N VAL A 426 8.16 16.62 -19.32
CA VAL A 426 6.84 15.97 -19.38
C VAL A 426 6.18 15.93 -18.00
N THR A 427 6.91 15.52 -16.97
CA THR A 427 6.34 15.42 -15.63
C THR A 427 6.00 16.79 -15.06
N ASN A 428 6.84 17.80 -15.26
CA ASN A 428 6.59 19.16 -14.81
C ASN A 428 5.38 19.78 -15.52
N PHE A 429 5.23 19.55 -16.82
CA PHE A 429 4.04 19.97 -17.56
C PHE A 429 2.76 19.37 -16.95
N ASN A 430 2.75 18.06 -16.68
CA ASN A 430 1.57 17.40 -16.08
C ASN A 430 1.32 17.83 -14.64
N TYR A 431 2.38 17.93 -13.82
CA TYR A 431 2.26 18.41 -12.44
C TYR A 431 1.72 19.84 -12.42
N GLU A 432 2.25 20.74 -13.25
CA GLU A 432 1.81 22.13 -13.29
C GLU A 432 0.32 22.24 -13.67
N ARG A 433 -0.15 21.43 -14.64
CA ARG A 433 -1.60 21.31 -14.94
C ARG A 433 -2.41 20.94 -13.70
N ALA A 434 -1.96 19.95 -12.94
CA ALA A 434 -2.66 19.49 -11.74
C ALA A 434 -2.63 20.54 -10.62
N ILE A 435 -1.47 21.15 -10.33
CA ILE A 435 -1.34 22.05 -9.18
C ILE A 435 -2.11 23.35 -9.40
N ARG A 436 -2.16 23.89 -10.63
CA ARG A 436 -2.95 25.10 -10.94
C ARG A 436 -4.44 24.92 -10.67
N VAL A 437 -4.98 23.74 -10.96
CA VAL A 437 -6.40 23.44 -10.76
C VAL A 437 -6.70 23.16 -9.28
N TRP A 438 -5.85 22.37 -8.61
CA TRP A 438 -6.21 21.75 -7.34
C TRP A 438 -5.56 22.38 -6.10
N MET A 439 -4.31 22.85 -6.18
CA MET A 439 -3.52 23.20 -4.98
C MET A 439 -3.72 24.62 -4.47
N GLY A 440 -4.30 25.52 -5.25
CA GLY A 440 -4.52 26.92 -4.82
C GLY A 440 -3.21 27.60 -4.42
N ASN A 441 -3.20 28.33 -3.30
CA ASN A 441 -2.02 29.06 -2.82
C ASN A 441 -0.85 28.15 -2.39
N TYR A 442 -1.06 26.85 -2.19
CA TYR A 442 -0.01 25.91 -1.81
C TYR A 442 0.94 25.57 -2.96
N SER A 443 0.60 25.92 -4.21
CA SER A 443 1.52 25.77 -5.36
C SER A 443 2.84 26.52 -5.15
N ARG A 444 2.84 27.59 -4.32
CA ARG A 444 4.03 28.37 -3.97
C ARG A 444 5.20 27.52 -3.48
N PHE A 445 4.94 26.42 -2.77
CA PHE A 445 6.01 25.53 -2.31
C PHE A 445 6.61 24.72 -3.44
N VAL A 446 5.78 24.23 -4.36
CA VAL A 446 6.23 23.52 -5.56
C VAL A 446 7.06 24.47 -6.43
N HIS A 447 6.57 25.69 -6.66
CA HIS A 447 7.25 26.73 -7.43
C HIS A 447 8.56 27.21 -6.79
N SER A 448 8.62 27.29 -5.45
CA SER A 448 9.87 27.59 -4.74
C SER A 448 10.92 26.50 -4.93
N ILE A 449 10.50 25.23 -5.01
CA ILE A 449 11.40 24.07 -5.18
C ILE A 449 11.84 23.91 -6.63
N ASP A 450 10.91 24.06 -7.59
CA ASP A 450 11.17 24.00 -9.02
C ASP A 450 10.59 25.23 -9.75
N PRO A 451 11.29 26.38 -9.74
CA PRO A 451 10.81 27.64 -10.31
C PRO A 451 10.50 27.58 -11.80
N GLU A 452 11.08 26.61 -12.52
CA GLU A 452 10.80 26.41 -13.94
C GLU A 452 9.31 26.12 -14.18
N MET A 453 8.63 25.46 -13.23
CA MET A 453 7.22 25.08 -13.35
C MET A 453 6.27 26.27 -13.42
N GLU A 454 6.55 27.35 -12.68
CA GLU A 454 5.66 28.51 -12.59
C GLU A 454 5.46 29.21 -13.94
N THR A 455 6.49 29.19 -14.79
CA THR A 455 6.49 29.83 -16.10
C THR A 455 6.06 28.92 -17.26
N LEU A 456 5.75 27.65 -16.98
CA LEU A 456 5.33 26.71 -18.02
C LEU A 456 3.96 27.08 -18.60
N ASP A 457 3.89 27.16 -19.93
CA ASP A 457 2.61 27.14 -20.63
C ASP A 457 2.06 25.72 -20.61
N VAL A 458 1.00 25.55 -19.82
CA VAL A 458 0.33 24.26 -19.64
C VAL A 458 -0.90 24.09 -20.54
N GLY A 459 -1.20 25.06 -21.39
CA GLY A 459 -2.41 25.07 -22.22
C GLY A 459 -3.71 25.25 -21.42
N ASP A 460 -4.84 24.90 -22.04
CA ASP A 460 -6.17 25.14 -21.46
C ASP A 460 -6.47 24.24 -20.25
N LEU A 461 -7.02 24.86 -19.19
CA LEU A 461 -7.46 24.23 -17.94
C LEU A 461 -8.97 24.39 -17.70
N SER A 462 -9.68 25.12 -18.56
CA SER A 462 -11.10 25.49 -18.39
C SER A 462 -12.00 24.28 -18.09
N HIS A 463 -11.79 23.16 -18.79
CA HIS A 463 -12.53 21.92 -18.57
C HIS A 463 -12.32 21.35 -17.15
N ARG A 464 -11.09 21.41 -16.63
CA ARG A 464 -10.75 20.91 -15.28
C ARG A 464 -11.33 21.82 -14.20
N GLU A 465 -11.26 23.13 -14.39
CA GLU A 465 -11.87 24.13 -13.49
C GLU A 465 -13.40 24.03 -13.44
N ALA A 466 -14.03 23.74 -14.59
CA ALA A 466 -15.47 23.52 -14.69
C ALA A 466 -15.92 22.30 -13.89
N ILE A 467 -15.13 21.21 -13.88
CA ILE A 467 -15.40 20.03 -13.03
C ILE A 467 -15.37 20.40 -11.55
N LYS A 468 -14.33 21.13 -11.11
CA LYS A 468 -14.18 21.59 -9.73
C LYS A 468 -15.40 22.39 -9.26
N SER A 469 -15.87 23.30 -10.11
CA SER A 469 -17.04 24.14 -9.85
C SER A 469 -18.34 23.32 -9.84
N LYS A 470 -18.55 22.47 -10.85
CA LYS A 470 -19.76 21.65 -11.01
C LYS A 470 -19.98 20.68 -9.84
N LEU A 471 -18.90 20.06 -9.36
CA LEU A 471 -18.96 19.09 -8.27
C LEU A 471 -18.85 19.73 -6.88
N GLN A 472 -18.74 21.06 -6.81
CA GLN A 472 -18.59 21.82 -5.56
C GLN A 472 -17.44 21.26 -4.70
N CYS A 473 -16.30 21.00 -5.35
CA CYS A 473 -15.17 20.40 -4.68
C CYS A 473 -14.60 21.34 -3.60
N LYS A 474 -14.08 20.74 -2.54
CA LYS A 474 -13.42 21.44 -1.45
C LYS A 474 -12.10 22.06 -1.92
N ASP A 475 -11.53 22.92 -1.08
CA ASP A 475 -10.20 23.48 -1.31
C ASP A 475 -9.08 22.55 -0.82
N PHE A 476 -7.85 22.87 -1.21
CA PHE A 476 -6.69 22.05 -0.86
C PHE A 476 -6.36 22.10 0.63
N ASN A 477 -6.72 23.18 1.32
CA ASN A 477 -6.58 23.29 2.78
C ASN A 477 -7.41 22.20 3.49
N TRP A 478 -8.63 21.91 3.01
CA TRP A 478 -9.40 20.78 3.51
C TRP A 478 -8.67 19.45 3.29
N TYR A 479 -8.08 19.22 2.11
CA TYR A 479 -7.33 17.98 1.84
C TYR A 479 -6.15 17.82 2.80
N LEU A 480 -5.34 18.87 3.01
CA LEU A 480 -4.23 18.83 3.96
C LEU A 480 -4.74 18.56 5.38
N ASN A 481 -5.78 19.26 5.85
CA ASN A 481 -6.24 19.07 7.23
C ASN A 481 -6.94 17.72 7.50
N ASN A 482 -7.55 17.09 6.49
CA ASN A 482 -8.42 15.93 6.70
C ASN A 482 -7.84 14.62 6.14
N ILE A 483 -7.03 14.70 5.08
CA ILE A 483 -6.57 13.53 4.32
C ILE A 483 -5.06 13.34 4.46
N TRP A 484 -4.29 14.44 4.38
CA TRP A 484 -2.82 14.41 4.46
C TRP A 484 -2.24 15.41 5.48
N PRO A 485 -2.68 15.39 6.76
CA PRO A 485 -2.28 16.36 7.79
C PRO A 485 -0.81 16.27 8.18
N GLU A 486 -0.11 15.24 7.71
CA GLU A 486 1.24 14.96 8.12
C GLU A 486 2.29 15.61 7.22
N LEU A 487 1.87 16.05 6.02
CA LEU A 487 2.66 16.92 5.17
C LEU A 487 2.70 18.30 5.81
N ASN A 488 3.87 18.66 6.35
CA ASN A 488 4.06 19.92 7.04
C ASN A 488 3.87 21.09 6.06
N ILE A 489 3.04 22.05 6.45
CA ILE A 489 2.95 23.34 5.79
C ILE A 489 3.96 24.24 6.48
N TYR A 490 4.95 24.73 5.75
CA TYR A 490 6.12 25.35 6.38
C TYR A 490 5.79 26.61 7.20
N ASP A 491 4.87 27.43 6.71
CA ASP A 491 4.61 28.79 7.16
C ASP A 491 3.25 28.98 7.87
N GLU A 492 2.47 27.91 8.06
CA GLU A 492 1.13 27.96 8.66
C GLU A 492 1.07 27.18 9.99
N ASN A 493 0.42 27.76 11.01
CA ASN A 493 0.30 27.16 12.36
C ASN A 493 1.65 26.84 13.05
N VAL A 494 2.64 27.70 12.83
CA VAL A 494 4.01 27.57 13.32
C VAL A 494 4.42 28.79 14.15
N GLN A 495 5.31 28.58 15.12
CA GLN A 495 5.94 29.64 15.89
C GLN A 495 7.01 30.35 15.05
N TYR A 496 7.86 29.57 14.39
CA TYR A 496 8.96 30.04 13.56
C TYR A 496 9.12 29.14 12.34
N TRP A 497 9.60 29.69 11.23
CA TRP A 497 9.92 28.90 10.05
C TRP A 497 10.98 29.58 9.17
N GLY A 498 11.62 28.78 8.33
CA GLY A 498 12.65 29.18 7.39
C GLY A 498 13.89 28.30 7.49
N MET A 499 15.03 28.85 7.07
CA MET A 499 16.34 28.26 7.36
C MET A 499 16.65 28.39 8.85
N VAL A 500 17.31 27.39 9.42
CA VAL A 500 17.77 27.42 10.82
C VAL A 500 19.29 27.53 10.80
N MET A 501 19.79 28.74 10.95
CA MET A 501 21.22 29.05 10.84
C MET A 501 21.89 28.99 12.22
N ASN A 502 23.01 28.28 12.29
CA ASN A 502 23.90 28.36 13.44
C ASN A 502 24.75 29.64 13.39
N LYS A 503 24.74 30.42 14.47
CA LYS A 503 25.45 31.71 14.52
C LYS A 503 26.98 31.60 14.51
N ALA A 504 27.54 30.54 15.09
CA ALA A 504 28.99 30.36 15.17
C ALA A 504 29.61 29.99 13.81
N LEU A 505 28.94 29.14 13.04
CA LEU A 505 29.45 28.65 11.76
C LEU A 505 28.88 29.39 10.53
N GLY A 506 27.75 30.08 10.66
CA GLY A 506 27.02 30.62 9.50
C GLY A 506 26.50 29.55 8.55
N LEU A 507 26.31 28.32 9.06
CA LEU A 507 25.77 27.17 8.34
C LEU A 507 24.34 26.89 8.80
N CYS A 508 23.53 26.34 7.90
CA CYS A 508 22.13 26.04 8.15
C CYS A 508 21.91 24.53 8.35
N LEU A 509 20.92 24.18 9.18
CA LEU A 509 20.39 22.83 9.20
C LEU A 509 19.94 22.43 7.80
N ASP A 510 20.25 21.19 7.43
CA ASP A 510 20.01 20.66 6.09
C ASP A 510 19.57 19.20 6.22
N ASN A 511 18.53 18.84 5.46
CA ASN A 511 17.99 17.49 5.46
C ASN A 511 18.67 16.54 4.46
N ASP A 512 19.63 17.01 3.66
CA ASP A 512 20.35 16.25 2.63
C ASP A 512 19.46 15.48 1.66
N ASN A 513 18.31 16.06 1.30
CA ASN A 513 17.30 15.42 0.45
C ASN A 513 16.83 14.07 1.02
N TYR A 514 16.84 13.95 2.35
CA TYR A 514 16.44 12.75 3.05
C TYR A 514 14.97 12.43 2.76
N LEU A 515 14.72 11.19 2.36
CA LEU A 515 13.39 10.61 2.16
C LEU A 515 13.27 9.38 3.07
N PHE A 516 12.11 9.22 3.70
CA PHE A 516 11.66 8.37 4.83
C PHE A 516 12.17 6.92 5.01
N GLN A 517 13.09 6.43 4.20
CA GLN A 517 13.43 5.02 4.14
C GLN A 517 14.34 4.55 5.30
N LYS A 518 15.08 5.44 5.97
CA LYS A 518 15.95 5.11 7.11
C LYS A 518 16.35 6.35 7.91
N GLU A 519 16.39 6.33 9.23
CA GLU A 519 16.90 7.46 10.02
C GLU A 519 18.24 7.99 9.47
N SER A 520 18.35 9.32 9.35
CA SER A 520 19.54 9.98 8.82
C SER A 520 19.99 11.09 9.76
N PRO A 521 21.30 11.30 9.99
CA PRO A 521 21.78 12.47 10.71
C PRO A 521 21.27 13.77 10.07
N ALA A 522 20.90 14.74 10.89
CA ALA A 522 20.79 16.11 10.40
C ALA A 522 22.18 16.63 10.04
N LEU A 523 22.30 17.45 9.00
CA LEU A 523 23.57 18.01 8.56
C LEU A 523 23.60 19.53 8.73
N LEU A 524 24.80 20.09 8.70
CA LEU A 524 25.05 21.51 8.56
C LEU A 524 25.67 21.78 7.19
N LYS A 525 25.01 22.59 6.39
CA LYS A 525 25.48 22.98 5.06
C LYS A 525 25.42 24.49 4.86
N ARG A 526 26.02 24.96 3.77
CA ARG A 526 25.92 26.37 3.39
C ARG A 526 24.45 26.75 3.25
N CYS A 527 24.04 27.84 3.87
CA CYS A 527 22.68 28.35 3.79
C CYS A 527 22.28 28.64 2.34
N SER A 528 21.07 28.25 1.97
CA SER A 528 20.49 28.35 0.64
C SER A 528 18.98 28.50 0.74
N ASN A 529 18.36 29.21 -0.19
CA ASN A 529 16.89 29.40 -0.22
C ASN A 529 16.13 28.14 -0.71
N ARG A 530 16.72 26.95 -0.57
CA ARG A 530 16.13 25.67 -0.99
C ARG A 530 15.23 25.14 0.12
N ILE A 531 13.94 25.46 0.05
CA ILE A 531 12.96 25.07 1.07
C ILE A 531 12.81 23.55 1.23
N ASP A 532 13.01 22.79 0.15
CA ASP A 532 13.03 21.32 0.17
C ASP A 532 14.17 20.74 1.01
N LEU A 533 15.28 21.46 1.14
CA LEU A 533 16.49 21.01 1.86
C LEU A 533 16.65 21.65 3.24
N GLN A 534 16.38 22.95 3.33
CA GLN A 534 16.68 23.79 4.49
C GLN A 534 15.44 24.51 5.03
N GLY A 535 14.24 24.19 4.53
CA GLY A 535 13.00 24.64 5.12
C GLY A 535 12.69 23.85 6.39
N PHE A 536 12.69 24.53 7.53
CA PHE A 536 12.26 23.99 8.81
C PHE A 536 11.19 24.87 9.45
N SER A 537 10.36 24.24 10.27
CA SER A 537 9.26 24.84 11.00
C SER A 537 9.29 24.37 12.45
N LEU A 538 9.21 25.30 13.39
CA LEU A 538 8.89 25.00 14.78
C LEU A 538 7.38 25.17 14.99
N THR A 539 6.65 24.07 15.09
CA THR A 539 5.19 24.07 15.26
C THR A 539 4.77 24.57 16.64
N HIS A 540 3.50 24.96 16.83
CA HIS A 540 2.98 25.30 18.16
C HIS A 540 2.99 24.12 19.15
N ALA A 541 3.00 22.89 18.65
CA ALA A 541 3.18 21.69 19.47
C ALA A 541 4.66 21.45 19.88
N GLY A 542 5.59 22.30 19.44
CA GLY A 542 7.01 22.21 19.75
C GLY A 542 7.79 21.25 18.84
N HIS A 543 7.20 20.69 17.78
CA HIS A 543 7.94 19.86 16.85
C HIS A 543 8.77 20.72 15.90
N LEU A 544 10.07 20.43 15.79
CA LEU A 544 10.97 21.01 14.80
C LEU A 544 11.02 20.09 13.57
N ARG A 545 10.39 20.52 12.48
CA ARG A 545 10.05 19.67 11.33
C ARG A 545 10.51 20.28 10.01
N THR A 546 10.84 19.45 9.04
CA THR A 546 10.88 19.83 7.62
C THR A 546 9.62 19.31 6.92
N THR A 547 9.66 18.82 5.68
CA THR A 547 8.49 18.37 4.91
C THR A 547 7.65 17.31 5.63
N LEU A 548 8.19 16.12 5.91
CA LEU A 548 7.51 15.17 6.82
C LEU A 548 8.41 14.59 7.91
N GLN A 549 9.65 15.09 8.03
CA GLN A 549 10.61 14.63 9.03
C GLN A 549 10.71 15.56 10.23
N CYS A 550 11.07 14.97 11.37
CA CYS A 550 11.23 15.61 12.67
C CYS A 550 12.68 15.52 13.10
N LEU A 551 13.21 16.59 13.69
CA LEU A 551 14.50 16.57 14.37
C LEU A 551 14.34 15.94 15.76
N THR A 552 15.03 14.83 15.98
CA THR A 552 14.95 14.05 17.22
C THR A 552 16.35 13.66 17.68
N PRO A 553 16.73 13.95 18.94
CA PRO A 553 17.96 13.42 19.52
C PRO A 553 17.85 11.90 19.72
N LEU A 554 18.85 11.14 19.29
CA LEU A 554 18.94 9.72 19.64
C LEU A 554 19.66 9.55 20.97
N ALA A 555 18.99 8.92 21.95
CA ALA A 555 19.63 8.48 23.18
C ALA A 555 20.59 7.31 22.84
N SER A 556 21.88 7.50 23.05
CA SER A 556 22.89 6.43 23.01
C SER A 556 23.40 6.22 24.44
N GLU A 557 23.44 4.95 24.89
CA GLU A 557 23.87 4.61 26.26
C GLU A 557 25.34 4.96 26.55
N ASN A 558 26.13 5.39 25.55
CA ASN A 558 27.58 5.58 25.69
C ASN A 558 28.17 6.81 24.94
N GLU A 559 27.38 7.81 24.53
CA GLU A 559 27.91 9.04 23.90
C GLU A 559 27.65 10.28 24.76
N GLU A 560 28.70 11.09 25.00
CA GLU A 560 28.59 12.41 25.66
C GLU A 560 27.77 13.40 24.82
N ASP A 561 27.83 13.25 23.48
CA ASP A 561 27.09 14.06 22.51
C ASP A 561 25.98 13.23 21.89
N LEU A 562 24.71 13.53 22.22
CA LEU A 562 23.57 12.86 21.58
C LEU A 562 23.34 13.45 20.19
N GLN A 563 23.61 12.67 19.14
CA GLN A 563 23.42 13.10 17.76
C GLN A 563 21.95 13.36 17.43
N VAL A 564 21.69 14.45 16.71
CA VAL A 564 20.35 14.81 16.24
C VAL A 564 20.09 14.21 14.87
N MET A 565 18.97 13.51 14.77
CA MET A 565 18.57 12.76 13.58
C MET A 565 17.30 13.31 12.97
N LEU A 566 17.16 13.10 11.67
CA LEU A 566 15.92 13.22 10.92
C LEU A 566 15.18 11.88 10.97
N ARG A 567 13.96 11.92 11.48
CA ARG A 567 13.08 10.75 11.62
C ARG A 567 11.72 11.01 11.02
N ASP A 568 11.00 9.94 10.68
CA ASP A 568 9.65 10.05 10.16
C ASP A 568 8.70 10.51 11.27
N CYS A 569 8.14 11.72 11.14
CA CYS A 569 7.19 12.24 12.12
C CYS A 569 5.88 11.43 12.19
N LEU A 570 5.61 10.57 11.20
CA LEU A 570 4.41 9.74 11.13
C LEU A 570 4.45 8.57 12.10
N ILE A 571 5.58 7.87 12.10
CA ILE A 571 5.75 6.57 12.76
C ILE A 571 6.37 6.78 14.14
N ASP A 572 7.26 7.76 14.26
CA ASP A 572 8.03 7.98 15.46
C ASP A 572 7.39 9.05 16.35
N LYS A 573 7.51 8.87 17.67
CA LYS A 573 7.16 9.92 18.63
C LYS A 573 8.05 11.14 18.34
N ALA A 574 7.45 12.19 17.79
CA ALA A 574 8.16 13.43 17.49
C ALA A 574 8.70 14.09 18.77
N ALA A 575 9.99 14.42 18.76
CA ALA A 575 10.60 15.20 19.84
C ALA A 575 9.97 16.60 19.91
N THR A 576 9.99 17.18 21.10
CA THR A 576 9.54 18.54 21.34
C THR A 576 10.71 19.44 21.69
N TRP A 577 10.66 20.65 21.17
CA TRP A 577 11.66 21.69 21.27
C TRP A 577 10.99 22.98 21.75
N ASN A 578 11.67 23.69 22.64
CA ASN A 578 11.31 25.05 23.02
C ASN A 578 12.37 26.00 22.47
N TYR A 579 11.94 27.12 21.91
CA TYR A 579 12.82 28.16 21.40
C TYR A 579 12.80 29.36 22.34
N SER A 580 13.95 29.67 22.95
CA SER A 580 14.06 30.77 23.92
C SER A 580 14.18 32.13 23.23
N GLU A 581 13.99 33.20 24.01
CA GLU A 581 14.28 34.57 23.58
C GLU A 581 15.76 34.79 23.22
N ASP A 582 16.65 33.98 23.80
CA ASP A 582 18.10 33.98 23.53
C ASP A 582 18.48 33.12 22.30
N GLU A 583 17.50 32.67 21.52
CA GLU A 583 17.65 31.85 20.31
C GLU A 583 18.24 30.43 20.54
N HIS A 584 18.04 29.85 21.72
CA HIS A 584 18.40 28.46 22.00
C HIS A 584 17.23 27.52 21.64
N LEU A 585 17.55 26.44 20.93
CA LEU A 585 16.62 25.33 20.70
C LEU A 585 16.83 24.25 21.76
N MET A 586 15.98 24.23 22.79
CA MET A 586 16.06 23.28 23.90
C MET A 586 15.13 22.09 23.69
N HIS A 587 15.68 20.89 23.70
CA HIS A 587 14.91 19.64 23.68
C HIS A 587 14.19 19.46 25.02
N THR A 588 12.85 19.41 25.00
CA THR A 588 12.04 19.50 26.24
C THR A 588 12.21 18.30 27.16
N GLU A 589 12.39 17.09 26.61
CA GLU A 589 12.44 15.86 27.41
C GLU A 589 13.78 15.70 28.15
N SER A 590 14.89 16.16 27.57
CA SER A 590 16.21 16.08 28.21
C SER A 590 16.67 17.39 28.87
N GLY A 591 16.08 18.54 28.52
CA GLY A 591 16.55 19.85 28.95
C GLY A 591 17.89 20.28 28.34
N LEU A 592 18.34 19.59 27.28
CA LEU A 592 19.58 19.88 26.57
C LEU A 592 19.31 20.80 25.37
N CYS A 593 20.28 21.65 25.02
CA CYS A 593 20.21 22.58 23.90
C CYS A 593 20.91 22.03 22.66
N LEU A 594 20.35 22.34 21.49
CA LEU A 594 20.96 22.03 20.20
C LEU A 594 22.31 22.76 20.07
N ASP A 595 23.34 22.02 19.68
CA ASP A 595 24.72 22.47 19.61
C ASP A 595 25.44 21.83 18.41
N ILE A 596 26.69 22.20 18.18
CA ILE A 596 27.53 21.71 17.09
C ILE A 596 28.45 20.59 17.59
N GLY A 597 28.34 19.41 16.99
CA GLY A 597 29.26 18.29 17.18
C GLY A 597 30.18 18.07 15.99
N ASN A 598 31.19 17.21 16.16
CA ASN A 598 32.17 16.90 15.12
C ASN A 598 31.54 16.23 13.87
N LYS A 599 30.39 15.57 14.03
CA LYS A 599 29.68 14.82 12.97
C LYS A 599 28.36 15.47 12.54
N GLY A 600 28.07 16.69 12.99
CA GLY A 600 26.80 17.38 12.75
C GLY A 600 26.16 17.90 14.04
N PRO A 601 24.88 18.30 13.99
CA PRO A 601 24.14 18.80 15.14
C PRO A 601 24.00 17.72 16.24
N VAL A 602 24.18 18.15 17.49
CA VAL A 602 24.06 17.32 18.71
C VAL A 602 23.25 18.08 19.75
N VAL A 603 22.90 17.45 20.88
CA VAL A 603 22.39 18.18 22.05
C VAL A 603 23.36 18.11 23.23
N ARG A 604 23.55 19.24 23.93
CA ARG A 604 24.43 19.37 25.11
C ARG A 604 23.78 20.20 26.21
N THR A 605 24.40 20.26 27.38
CA THR A 605 23.98 21.16 28.46
C THR A 605 23.85 22.59 27.93
N CYS A 606 22.71 23.22 28.21
CA CYS A 606 22.45 24.59 27.77
C CYS A 606 23.44 25.58 28.41
N ASP A 607 24.09 26.38 27.57
CA ASP A 607 25.00 27.46 27.96
C ASP A 607 24.59 28.76 27.25
N SER A 608 24.13 29.73 28.02
CA SER A 608 23.70 31.04 27.52
C SER A 608 24.84 31.86 26.89
N GLN A 609 26.10 31.54 27.18
CA GLN A 609 27.27 32.22 26.62
C GLN A 609 27.80 31.53 25.36
N SER A 610 27.34 30.30 25.07
CA SER A 610 27.85 29.53 23.95
C SER A 610 27.22 29.98 22.63
N ILE A 611 28.02 30.64 21.79
CA ILE A 611 27.61 31.05 20.44
C ILE A 611 27.28 29.85 19.52
N THR A 612 27.79 28.66 19.81
CA THR A 612 27.51 27.44 19.03
C THR A 612 26.10 26.90 19.30
N GLN A 613 25.44 27.34 20.37
CA GLN A 613 24.07 26.96 20.73
C GLN A 613 23.01 27.98 20.27
N ILE A 614 23.43 29.04 19.56
CA ILE A 614 22.54 30.08 19.05
C ILE A 614 22.09 29.72 17.63
N TRP A 615 20.79 29.54 17.43
CA TRP A 615 20.17 29.13 16.17
C TRP A 615 19.10 30.13 15.73
N THR A 616 19.35 30.85 14.64
CA THR A 616 18.45 31.89 14.15
C THR A 616 17.58 31.36 13.01
N PHE A 617 16.27 31.58 13.10
CA PHE A 617 15.35 31.33 11.98
C PHE A 617 15.41 32.48 10.98
N ILE A 618 15.73 32.15 9.72
CA ILE A 618 15.80 33.10 8.61
C ILE A 618 14.74 32.71 7.58
N LYS A 619 13.76 33.58 7.35
CA LYS A 619 12.70 33.33 6.36
C LYS A 619 13.30 33.09 4.97
N ILE A 620 12.81 32.05 4.31
CA ILE A 620 13.10 31.80 2.90
C ILE A 620 12.18 32.71 2.10
N ILE A 621 12.79 33.56 1.25
CA ILE A 621 12.11 34.51 0.35
C ILE A 621 12.09 33.91 -1.05
#